data_AF-A0A8I0BW93-F1
#
_entry.id   AF-A0A8I0BW93-F1
#
_cell.length_a   1.000
_cell.length_b   1.000
_cell.length_c   1.000
_cell.angle_alpha   90.00
_cell.angle_beta   90.00
_cell.angle_gamma   90.00
#
_symmetry.space_group_name_H-M   'P 1'
#
loop_
_entity.id
_entity.type
_entity.pdbx_description
1 polymer ?
#
loop_
_entity_poly.entity_id
_entity_poly.type
_entity_poly.pdbx_seq_one_letter_code
_entity_poly.pdbx_strand_id
1 'polypeptide(L)'
;MGKEKLMERARDELFSHINRCGVLQAEDDDKKHWMDETIDYIGERYPDLTDGDLTGLREIGIRFCQPAIAHGASRASKKLDAATVA
;
A
#
# COMPACT_ATOMS: atom_id res chain seq x y z
N MET A 1 -10.86 -14.35 20.60
CA MET A 1 -9.93 -14.44 19.46
C MET A 1 -8.66 -13.73 19.88
N GLY A 2 -7.48 -14.33 19.73
CA GLY A 2 -6.22 -13.66 20.10
C GLY A 2 -5.95 -12.47 19.17
N LYS A 3 -5.33 -11.42 19.69
CA LYS A 3 -4.94 -10.23 18.91
C LYS A 3 -4.09 -10.57 17.68
N GLU A 4 -3.27 -11.63 17.76
CA GLU A 4 -2.48 -12.13 16.64
C GLU A 4 -3.37 -12.52 15.44
N LYS A 5 -4.43 -13.29 15.67
CA LYS A 5 -5.38 -13.67 14.60
C LYS A 5 -6.15 -12.49 14.03
N LEU A 6 -6.35 -11.43 14.82
CA LEU A 6 -6.96 -10.19 14.37
C LEU A 6 -6.01 -9.44 13.43
N MET A 7 -4.75 -9.30 13.82
CA MET A 7 -3.69 -8.67 13.02
C MET A 7 -3.45 -9.42 11.70
N GLU A 8 -3.43 -10.75 11.73
CA GLU A 8 -3.28 -11.56 10.52
C GLU A 8 -4.40 -11.26 9.52
N ARG A 9 -5.66 -11.22 9.99
CA ARG A 9 -6.82 -10.93 9.13
C ARG A 9 -6.79 -9.51 8.57
N ALA A 10 -6.47 -8.52 9.41
CA ALA A 10 -6.37 -7.13 8.97
C ALA A 10 -5.27 -6.97 7.89
N ARG A 11 -4.14 -7.65 8.07
CA ARG A 11 -3.04 -7.67 7.10
C ARG A 11 -3.43 -8.37 5.79
N ASP A 12 -4.07 -9.53 5.85
CA ASP A 12 -4.52 -10.25 4.65
C ASP A 12 -5.57 -9.43 3.87
N GLU A 13 -6.47 -8.73 4.56
CA GLU A 13 -7.44 -7.82 3.94
C GLU A 13 -6.74 -6.64 3.24
N LEU A 14 -5.75 -6.02 3.89
CA LEU A 14 -4.93 -4.95 3.32
C LEU A 14 -4.28 -5.41 2.00
N PHE A 15 -3.64 -6.58 2.00
CA PHE A 15 -3.00 -7.12 0.79
C PHE A 15 -4.00 -7.46 -0.31
N SER A 16 -5.19 -7.96 0.05
CA SER A 16 -6.28 -8.19 -0.90
C SER A 16 -6.68 -6.88 -1.60
N HIS A 17 -6.84 -5.80 -0.83
CA HIS A 17 -7.14 -4.47 -1.38
C HIS A 17 -6.02 -3.93 -2.29
N ILE A 18 -4.75 -4.02 -1.88
CA ILE A 18 -3.62 -3.56 -2.69
C ILE A 18 -3.57 -4.30 -4.04
N ASN A 19 -3.73 -5.62 -4.02
CA ASN A 19 -3.63 -6.46 -5.21
C ASN A 19 -4.84 -6.28 -6.14
N ARG A 20 -6.05 -6.13 -5.59
CA ARG A 20 -7.27 -6.02 -6.39
C ARG A 20 -7.44 -4.66 -7.05
N CYS A 21 -7.03 -3.59 -6.37
CA CYS A 21 -7.19 -2.22 -6.86
C CYS A 21 -6.06 -1.75 -7.79
N GLY A 22 -5.03 -2.58 -8.03
CA GLY A 22 -3.94 -2.21 -8.93
C GLY A 22 -3.07 -1.05 -8.43
N VAL A 23 -3.11 -0.79 -7.12
CA VAL A 23 -2.41 0.32 -6.42
C VAL A 23 -0.92 0.37 -6.78
N LEU A 24 -0.31 -0.79 -7.04
CA LEU A 24 1.09 -0.92 -7.44
C LEU A 24 1.43 -0.10 -8.72
N GLN A 25 0.46 0.15 -9.60
CA GLN A 25 0.64 0.89 -10.85
C GLN A 25 0.35 2.40 -10.74
N ALA A 26 -0.23 2.86 -9.62
CA ALA A 26 -0.55 4.27 -9.41
C ALA A 26 0.70 5.13 -9.12
N GLU A 27 0.57 6.46 -9.17
CA GLU A 27 1.65 7.36 -8.75
C GLU A 27 1.88 7.28 -7.23
N ASP A 28 3.05 7.73 -6.78
CA ASP A 28 3.46 7.60 -5.38
C ASP A 28 2.54 8.36 -4.40
N ASP A 29 1.94 9.46 -4.87
CA ASP A 29 1.00 10.27 -4.10
C ASP A 29 -0.36 9.56 -3.97
N ASP A 30 -0.90 9.06 -5.09
CA ASP A 30 -2.14 8.26 -5.11
C ASP A 30 -2.01 7.00 -4.25
N LYS A 31 -0.85 6.34 -4.29
CA LYS A 31 -0.54 5.18 -3.45
C LYS A 31 -0.64 5.50 -1.96
N LYS A 32 -0.14 6.66 -1.55
CA LYS A 32 -0.20 7.10 -0.14
C LYS A 32 -1.61 7.44 0.25
N HIS A 33 -2.31 8.22 -0.56
CA HIS A 33 -3.71 8.58 -0.31
C HIS A 33 -4.58 7.33 -0.14
N TRP A 34 -4.50 6.41 -1.09
CA TRP A 34 -5.24 5.16 -1.05
C TRP A 34 -4.87 4.31 0.17
N MET A 35 -3.59 4.30 0.57
CA MET A 35 -3.14 3.58 1.77
C MET A 35 -3.77 4.18 3.02
N ASP A 36 -3.77 5.51 3.14
CA ASP A 36 -4.38 6.20 4.28
C ASP A 36 -5.89 5.91 4.35
N GLU A 37 -6.62 5.95 3.23
CA GLU A 37 -8.04 5.56 3.16
C GLU A 37 -8.26 4.07 3.52
N THR A 38 -7.37 3.19 3.08
CA THR A 38 -7.50 1.75 3.36
C THR A 38 -7.24 1.45 4.84
N ILE A 39 -6.32 2.17 5.48
CA ILE A 39 -6.03 2.01 6.91
C ILE A 39 -7.18 2.55 7.75
N ASP A 40 -7.80 3.66 7.36
CA ASP A 40 -9.00 4.19 8.00
C ASP A 40 -10.15 3.15 7.96
N TYR A 41 -10.41 2.58 6.78
CA TYR A 41 -11.36 1.49 6.61
C TYR A 41 -11.07 0.26 7.49
N ILE A 42 -9.79 -0.14 7.60
CA ILE A 42 -9.38 -1.25 8.46
C ILE A 42 -9.62 -0.90 9.93
N GLY A 43 -9.36 0.34 10.35
CA GLY A 43 -9.64 0.82 11.70
C GLY A 43 -11.12 0.75 12.06
N GLU A 44 -12.00 1.16 11.13
CA GLU A 44 -13.45 1.05 11.31
C GLU A 44 -13.92 -0.42 11.40
N ARG A 45 -13.33 -1.29 10.56
CA ARG A 45 -13.70 -2.71 10.49
C ARG A 45 -13.18 -3.54 11.66
N TYR A 46 -12.03 -3.17 12.22
CA TYR A 46 -11.36 -3.85 13.31
C TYR A 46 -11.13 -2.89 14.48
N PRO A 47 -12.19 -2.50 15.22
CA PRO A 47 -12.12 -1.49 16.29
C PRO A 47 -11.27 -1.92 17.49
N ASP A 48 -10.94 -3.20 17.60
CA ASP A 48 -10.02 -3.75 18.61
C ASP A 48 -8.54 -3.51 18.27
N LEU A 49 -8.22 -3.01 17.07
CA LEU A 49 -6.87 -2.58 16.70
C LEU A 49 -6.54 -1.25 17.37
N THR A 50 -5.32 -1.16 17.89
CA THR A 50 -4.81 0.10 18.41
C THR A 50 -4.28 0.98 17.29
N ASP A 51 -4.13 2.27 17.56
CA ASP A 51 -3.47 3.21 16.64
C ASP A 51 -2.05 2.74 16.23
N GLY A 52 -1.32 2.11 17.16
CA GLY A 52 -0.02 1.51 16.88
C GLY A 52 -0.10 0.30 15.93
N ASP A 53 -1.15 -0.52 16.04
CA ASP A 53 -1.39 -1.63 15.13
C ASP A 53 -1.71 -1.14 13.71
N LEU A 54 -2.56 -0.12 13.60
CA LEU A 54 -2.92 0.52 12.32
C LEU A 54 -1.70 1.20 11.67
N THR A 55 -0.89 1.90 12.46
CA THR A 55 0.38 2.48 12.01
C THR A 55 1.32 1.40 11.47
N GLY A 56 1.45 0.28 12.18
CA GLY A 56 2.26 -0.86 11.72
C GLY A 56 1.75 -1.46 10.42
N LEU A 57 0.43 -1.62 10.27
CA LEU A 57 -0.20 -2.09 9.03
C LEU A 57 0.08 -1.13 7.87
N ARG A 58 0.00 0.18 8.10
CA ARG A 58 0.32 1.22 7.11
C ARG A 58 1.76 1.09 6.62
N GLU A 59 2.72 0.97 7.54
CA GLU A 59 4.13 0.80 7.19
C GLU A 59 4.37 -0.47 6.37
N ILE A 60 3.74 -1.58 6.75
CA ILE A 60 3.81 -2.86 6.02
C ILE A 60 3.26 -2.68 4.60
N GLY A 61 2.10 -2.05 4.45
CA GLY A 61 1.47 -1.79 3.15
C GLY A 61 2.34 -0.92 2.25
N ILE A 62 2.90 0.18 2.78
CA ILE A 62 3.79 1.06 2.01
C ILE A 62 5.04 0.32 1.54
N ARG A 63 5.67 -0.48 2.42
CA ARG A 63 6.85 -1.28 2.07
C ARG A 63 6.53 -2.33 1.01
N PHE A 64 5.35 -2.94 1.07
CA PHE A 64 4.88 -3.88 0.06
C PHE A 64 4.69 -3.23 -1.32
N CYS A 65 4.26 -1.97 -1.34
CA CYS A 65 4.13 -1.19 -2.58
C CYS A 65 5.47 -0.67 -3.14
N GLN A 66 6.56 -0.75 -2.39
CA GLN A 66 7.87 -0.33 -2.88
C GLN A 66 8.42 -1.36 -3.88
N PRO A 67 9.08 -0.90 -4.96
CA PRO A 67 9.74 -1.82 -5.88
C PRO A 67 10.78 -2.64 -5.11
N ALA A 68 10.76 -3.97 -5.30
CA ALA A 68 11.79 -4.84 -4.74
C ALA A 68 13.16 -4.25 -5.12
N ILE A 69 14.01 -4.02 -4.12
CA ILE A 69 15.35 -3.46 -4.33
C ILE A 69 16.02 -4.31 -5.41
N ALA A 70 16.19 -3.73 -6.59
CA ALA A 70 16.88 -4.38 -7.69
C ALA A 70 18.32 -4.56 -7.25
N HIS A 71 18.67 -5.76 -6.80
CA HIS A 71 20.06 -6.12 -6.61
C HIS A 71 20.67 -6.28 -8.01
N GLY A 72 21.06 -5.14 -8.60
CA GLY A 72 21.76 -5.05 -9.87
C GLY A 72 20.87 -5.05 -11.12
N ALA A 73 20.19 -3.94 -11.42
CA ALA A 73 20.14 -3.38 -12.77
C ALA A 73 19.34 -2.07 -12.80
N SER A 74 20.03 -1.01 -13.19
CA SER A 74 19.49 0.27 -13.62
C SER A 74 18.25 0.14 -14.50
N ARG A 75 17.18 0.88 -14.18
CA ARG A 75 16.47 1.64 -15.23
C ARG A 75 15.70 2.82 -14.64
N ALA A 76 16.20 4.00 -14.95
CA ALA A 76 15.46 5.25 -14.91
C ALA A 76 14.19 5.12 -15.77
N SER A 77 13.01 5.19 -15.15
CA SER A 77 11.77 5.42 -15.87
C SER A 77 11.70 6.90 -16.26
N LYS A 78 12.31 7.24 -17.40
CA LYS A 78 11.99 8.50 -18.09
C LYS A 78 10.52 8.42 -18.50
N LYS A 79 9.69 9.30 -17.94
CA LYS A 79 8.36 9.62 -18.51
C LYS A 79 8.63 10.11 -19.94
N LEU A 80 8.04 9.48 -20.95
CA LEU A 80 7.99 10.05 -22.30
C LEU A 80 7.00 11.22 -22.23
N ASP A 81 7.50 12.45 -22.31
CA ASP A 81 6.65 13.56 -22.69
C ASP A 81 6.35 13.45 -24.20
N ALA A 82 5.06 13.45 -24.52
CA ALA A 82 4.58 13.57 -25.90
C ALA A 82 4.66 15.05 -26.28
N ALA A 83 5.78 15.46 -26.87
CA ALA A 83 5.93 16.79 -27.46
C ALA A 83 5.49 16.80 -28.93
N THR A 84 4.35 17.48 -29.14
CA THR A 84 4.08 18.46 -30.21
C THR A 84 3.91 17.98 -31.65
N VAL A 85 2.65 18.08 -32.08
CA VAL A 85 2.20 18.30 -33.47
C VAL A 85 2.54 19.75 -33.87
N ALA A 86 3.32 19.94 -34.94
CA ALA A 86 3.25 21.06 -35.87
C ALA A 86 4.09 20.78 -37.12
#